data_AF-A0A4U9TI10-F1
#
_entry.id   AF-A0A4U9TI10-F1
#
_cell.length_a   1.000
_cell.length_b   1.000
_cell.length_c   1.000
_cell.angle_alpha   90.00
_cell.angle_beta   90.00
_cell.angle_gamma   90.00
#
_symmetry.space_group_name_H-M   'P 1'
#
loop_
_entity.id
_entity.type
_entity.pdbx_description
1 polymer ?
#
loop_
_entity_poly.entity_id
_entity_poly.type
_entity_poly.pdbx_seq_one_letter_code
_entity_poly.pdbx_strand_id
1 'polypeptide(L)'
;MAYFIDRRLNGKNKSMVNRQRFLRRYKSQIKQSIAEAINKRSVTDVDSGESVSIPGGDINEPMFHQGRGGKRHRVHPGNDHFVQNDRVERPQGGGGGGGGQGNASQDGDGQDEFVFQISKDEYLDLLFEDLALPNLKKNQYKQLTEYKTHRAGYTANGVPANISVVRSLQNSLARRTAMTAGKRRALHELEDSLAQLENTEPVQLLEEERMRKEIAELRKKIDSVPFIDTFDLRYKNYERRPEPSSQAVMFCLMDVSGSMDQATKRHGQTLLYSAVSVPQPNL
;
A
#
# COMPACT_ATOMS: atom_id res chain seq x y z
N MET A 1 -30.67 -2.61 -56.60
CA MET A 1 -30.08 -2.63 -55.25
C MET A 1 -29.25 -3.89 -55.11
N ALA A 2 -27.94 -3.79 -54.86
CA ALA A 2 -27.14 -4.97 -54.55
C ALA A 2 -27.20 -5.20 -53.04
N TYR A 3 -27.88 -6.26 -52.60
CA TYR A 3 -27.87 -6.69 -51.20
C TYR A 3 -26.60 -7.48 -50.95
N PHE A 4 -25.72 -6.94 -50.09
CA PHE A 4 -24.55 -7.65 -49.61
C PHE A 4 -24.97 -8.56 -48.46
N ILE A 5 -25.02 -9.87 -48.73
CA ILE A 5 -25.25 -10.89 -47.69
C ILE A 5 -23.88 -11.47 -47.32
N ASP A 6 -23.34 -11.08 -46.17
CA ASP A 6 -22.11 -11.67 -45.61
C ASP A 6 -22.43 -13.04 -45.00
N ARG A 7 -21.93 -14.11 -45.63
CA ARG A 7 -22.18 -15.51 -45.23
C ARG A 7 -21.11 -16.09 -44.30
N ARG A 8 -20.16 -15.29 -43.81
CA ARG A 8 -19.10 -15.78 -42.94
C ARG A 8 -19.65 -16.09 -41.55
N LEU A 9 -19.31 -17.25 -40.97
CA LEU A 9 -19.54 -17.51 -39.54
C LEU A 9 -18.86 -16.39 -38.74
N ASN A 10 -19.67 -15.55 -38.11
CA ASN A 10 -19.18 -14.47 -37.29
C ASN A 10 -18.39 -15.08 -36.11
N GLY A 11 -17.06 -15.02 -36.17
CA GLY A 11 -16.23 -15.34 -35.03
C GLY A 11 -16.68 -14.52 -33.83
N LYS A 12 -16.75 -15.16 -32.64
CA LYS A 12 -17.27 -14.60 -31.38
C LYS A 12 -16.72 -13.20 -31.00
N ASN A 13 -15.64 -12.75 -31.66
CA ASN A 13 -14.92 -11.51 -31.33
C ASN A 13 -15.10 -10.38 -32.36
N LYS A 14 -15.89 -10.52 -33.44
CA LYS A 14 -16.16 -9.41 -34.38
C LYS A 14 -16.81 -8.19 -33.68
N SER A 15 -17.64 -8.44 -32.66
CA SER A 15 -18.29 -7.40 -31.87
C SER A 15 -17.29 -6.59 -31.03
N MET A 16 -16.21 -7.20 -30.53
CA MET A 16 -15.25 -6.50 -29.66
C MET A 16 -14.51 -5.36 -30.36
N VAL A 17 -14.10 -5.54 -31.62
CA VAL A 17 -13.38 -4.49 -32.37
C VAL A 17 -14.31 -3.32 -32.70
N ASN A 18 -15.57 -3.60 -33.07
CA ASN A 18 -16.56 -2.56 -33.30
C ASN A 18 -16.94 -1.84 -32.01
N ARG A 19 -17.11 -2.57 -30.89
CA ARG A 19 -17.33 -2.02 -29.55
C ARG A 19 -16.20 -1.09 -29.13
N GLN A 20 -14.94 -1.51 -29.28
CA GLN A 20 -13.78 -0.68 -28.92
C GLN A 20 -13.69 0.59 -29.77
N ARG A 21 -13.98 0.49 -31.08
CA ARG A 21 -14.04 1.66 -31.98
C ARG A 21 -15.17 2.61 -31.60
N PHE A 22 -16.32 2.07 -31.22
CA PHE A 22 -17.47 2.83 -30.75
C PHE A 22 -17.15 3.55 -29.44
N LEU A 23 -16.65 2.85 -28.41
CA LEU A 23 -16.23 3.43 -27.13
C LEU A 23 -15.19 4.55 -27.33
N ARG A 24 -14.26 4.37 -28.27
CA ARG A 24 -13.28 5.42 -28.61
C ARG A 24 -13.91 6.61 -29.32
N ARG A 25 -14.86 6.38 -30.22
CA ARG A 25 -15.51 7.44 -31.02
C ARG A 25 -16.47 8.28 -30.18
N TYR A 26 -17.27 7.63 -29.34
CA TYR A 26 -18.31 8.27 -28.54
C TYR A 26 -17.91 8.46 -27.07
N LYS A 27 -16.60 8.49 -26.81
CA LYS A 27 -16.03 8.51 -25.47
C LYS A 27 -16.54 9.71 -24.64
N SER A 28 -16.62 10.87 -25.25
CA SER A 28 -17.09 12.10 -24.60
C SER A 28 -18.57 12.02 -24.22
N GLN A 29 -19.42 11.48 -25.11
CA GLN A 29 -20.85 11.31 -24.82
C GLN A 29 -21.06 10.29 -23.70
N ILE A 30 -20.33 9.16 -23.74
CA ILE A 30 -20.38 8.12 -22.70
C ILE A 30 -19.97 8.69 -21.34
N LYS A 31 -18.92 9.52 -21.30
CA LYS A 31 -18.50 10.21 -20.09
C LYS A 31 -19.57 11.14 -19.54
N GLN A 32 -20.20 11.93 -20.42
CA GLN A 32 -21.28 12.84 -20.02
C GLN A 32 -22.49 12.07 -19.46
N SER A 33 -22.92 10.98 -20.12
CA SER A 33 -24.02 10.15 -19.63
C SER A 33 -23.69 9.47 -18.29
N ILE A 34 -22.45 9.04 -18.09
CA ILE A 34 -21.98 8.45 -16.82
C ILE A 34 -22.01 9.51 -15.70
N ALA A 35 -21.53 10.73 -15.97
CA ALA A 35 -21.55 11.82 -15.00
C ALA A 35 -23.00 12.20 -14.60
N GLU A 36 -23.93 12.20 -15.54
CA GLU A 36 -25.35 12.44 -15.28
C GLU A 36 -26.03 11.28 -14.51
N ALA A 37 -25.64 10.02 -14.78
CA ALA A 37 -26.13 8.85 -14.07
C ALA A 37 -25.69 8.82 -12.59
N ILE A 38 -24.45 9.22 -12.30
CA ILE A 38 -23.91 9.29 -10.93
C ILE A 38 -24.73 10.25 -10.06
N ASN A 39 -25.11 11.41 -10.58
CA ASN A 39 -25.89 12.41 -9.84
C ASN A 39 -27.28 11.91 -9.43
N LYS A 40 -27.81 10.88 -10.11
CA LYS A 40 -29.13 10.30 -9.82
C LYS A 40 -29.04 9.10 -8.85
N ARG A 41 -27.84 8.65 -8.46
CA ARG A 41 -27.64 7.46 -7.61
C ARG A 41 -27.35 7.81 -6.15
N SER A 42 -27.83 6.97 -5.22
CA SER A 42 -27.31 6.92 -3.86
C SER A 42 -26.01 6.09 -3.81
N VAL A 43 -25.03 6.55 -3.02
CA VAL A 43 -23.65 6.06 -2.93
C VAL A 43 -23.48 4.56 -2.55
N THR A 44 -24.57 3.84 -2.27
CA THR A 44 -24.54 2.53 -1.60
C THR A 44 -24.38 1.31 -2.50
N ASP A 45 -24.39 1.46 -3.82
CA ASP A 45 -24.53 0.30 -4.73
C ASP A 45 -23.32 0.21 -5.70
N VAL A 46 -22.19 -0.28 -5.16
CA VAL A 46 -20.85 -0.45 -5.78
C VAL A 46 -20.71 -1.46 -6.94
N ASP A 47 -21.54 -2.50 -6.86
CA ASP A 47 -21.12 -3.84 -7.28
C ASP A 47 -21.84 -4.39 -8.51
N SER A 48 -22.90 -3.71 -8.98
CA SER A 48 -23.61 -4.05 -10.21
C SER A 48 -22.97 -3.39 -11.44
N GLY A 49 -22.76 -4.15 -12.51
CA GLY A 49 -22.37 -3.60 -13.82
C GLY A 49 -23.47 -2.67 -14.35
N GLU A 50 -23.08 -1.57 -15.01
CA GLU A 50 -24.01 -0.50 -15.38
C GLU A 50 -24.48 -0.64 -16.84
N SER A 51 -25.78 -0.47 -17.07
CA SER A 51 -26.35 -0.26 -18.39
C SER A 51 -26.51 1.23 -18.65
N VAL A 52 -25.63 1.81 -19.46
CA VAL A 52 -25.68 3.21 -19.86
C VAL A 52 -26.41 3.32 -21.19
N SER A 53 -27.45 4.14 -21.22
CA SER A 53 -28.23 4.42 -22.42
C SER A 53 -27.73 5.70 -23.08
N ILE A 54 -27.44 5.65 -24.38
CA ILE A 54 -26.93 6.79 -25.15
C ILE A 54 -28.02 7.26 -26.12
N PRO A 55 -28.41 8.55 -26.10
CA PRO A 55 -29.39 9.08 -27.04
C PRO A 55 -28.95 8.87 -28.51
N GLY A 56 -29.83 8.29 -29.34
CA GLY A 56 -29.52 7.94 -30.73
C GLY A 56 -29.23 9.14 -31.66
N GLY A 57 -29.67 10.35 -31.29
CA GLY A 57 -29.50 11.57 -32.09
C GLY A 57 -28.04 11.95 -32.39
N ASP A 58 -27.11 11.54 -31.51
CA ASP A 58 -25.69 11.85 -31.64
C ASP A 58 -24.87 10.71 -32.29
N ILE A 59 -25.51 9.60 -32.66
CA ILE A 59 -24.86 8.39 -33.22
C ILE A 59 -25.01 8.34 -34.75
N ASN A 60 -24.67 9.44 -35.43
CA ASN A 60 -24.79 9.49 -36.89
C ASN A 60 -23.62 8.77 -37.59
N GLU A 61 -23.91 7.66 -38.27
CA GLU A 61 -22.94 7.01 -39.15
C GLU A 61 -22.90 7.70 -40.53
N PRO A 62 -21.71 7.95 -41.10
CA PRO A 62 -21.60 8.49 -42.45
C PRO A 62 -22.06 7.44 -43.46
N MET A 63 -23.16 7.73 -44.17
CA MET A 63 -23.61 6.89 -45.27
C MET A 63 -22.77 7.17 -46.53
N PHE A 64 -22.16 6.12 -47.07
CA PHE A 64 -21.44 6.20 -48.35
C PHE A 64 -22.38 5.89 -49.50
N HIS A 65 -22.65 6.90 -50.32
CA HIS A 65 -23.35 6.75 -51.60
C HIS A 65 -22.32 6.77 -52.73
N GLN A 66 -22.49 5.93 -53.75
CA GLN A 66 -21.72 6.08 -54.98
C GLN A 66 -22.19 7.33 -55.73
N GLY A 67 -21.41 8.41 -55.65
CA GLY A 67 -21.66 9.65 -56.37
C GLY A 67 -21.53 9.50 -57.90
N ARG A 68 -22.03 10.49 -58.65
CA ARG A 68 -21.94 10.55 -60.13
C ARG A 68 -20.58 11.10 -60.65
N GLY A 69 -19.61 11.39 -59.78
CA GLY A 69 -18.31 11.97 -60.15
C GLY A 69 -17.23 10.96 -60.59
N GLY A 70 -16.17 11.46 -61.22
CA GLY A 70 -14.98 10.70 -61.66
C GLY A 70 -15.05 10.18 -63.09
N LYS A 71 -13.89 9.78 -63.66
CA LYS A 71 -13.82 9.06 -64.95
C LYS A 71 -14.35 7.64 -64.74
N ARG A 72 -15.50 7.32 -65.33
CA ARG A 72 -16.11 5.98 -65.24
C ARG A 72 -16.17 5.37 -66.63
N HIS A 73 -15.61 4.18 -66.79
CA HIS A 73 -15.92 3.33 -67.93
C HIS A 73 -17.19 2.56 -67.61
N ARG A 74 -18.25 2.81 -68.38
CA ARG A 74 -19.47 2.00 -68.37
C ARG A 74 -19.61 1.36 -69.75
N VAL A 75 -19.92 0.07 -69.76
CA VAL A 75 -20.29 -0.63 -70.98
C VAL A 75 -21.79 -0.39 -71.17
N HIS A 76 -22.14 0.28 -72.26
CA HIS A 76 -23.53 0.36 -72.70
C HIS A 76 -23.80 -0.88 -73.57
N PRO A 77 -24.95 -1.57 -73.40
CA PRO A 77 -25.36 -2.57 -74.39
C PRO A 77 -25.47 -1.86 -75.75
N GLY A 78 -24.74 -2.35 -76.75
CA GLY A 78 -24.69 -1.74 -78.07
C GLY A 78 -25.97 -2.01 -78.87
N ASN A 79 -26.22 -1.18 -79.89
CA ASN A 79 -27.27 -1.40 -80.89
C ASN A 79 -26.75 -2.37 -81.96
N ASP A 80 -27.58 -3.34 -82.39
CA ASP A 80 -27.24 -4.30 -83.46
C ASP A 80 -27.29 -3.70 -84.88
N HIS A 81 -27.77 -2.46 -85.02
CA HIS A 81 -27.78 -1.71 -86.28
C HIS A 81 -27.18 -0.31 -86.09
N PHE A 82 -26.22 0.05 -86.94
CA PHE A 82 -25.46 1.31 -86.84
C PHE A 82 -26.04 2.36 -87.80
N VAL A 83 -26.56 3.46 -87.24
CA VAL A 83 -26.90 4.66 -88.01
C VAL A 83 -25.88 5.75 -87.66
N GLN A 84 -25.34 6.40 -88.69
CA GLN A 84 -24.36 7.48 -88.51
C GLN A 84 -25.04 8.66 -87.78
N ASN A 85 -24.43 9.13 -86.69
CA ASN A 85 -24.92 10.17 -85.75
C ASN A 85 -25.94 9.74 -84.68
N ASP A 86 -25.88 8.49 -84.22
CA ASP A 86 -26.68 8.04 -83.07
C ASP A 86 -26.40 8.88 -81.80
N ARG A 87 -27.46 9.32 -81.11
CA ARG A 87 -27.37 10.18 -79.92
C ARG A 87 -27.91 9.42 -78.71
N VAL A 88 -27.08 9.22 -77.69
CA VAL A 88 -27.50 8.59 -76.44
C VAL A 88 -28.33 9.60 -75.63
N GLU A 89 -29.55 9.21 -75.24
CA GLU A 89 -30.39 10.04 -74.38
C GLU A 89 -29.67 10.36 -73.06
N ARG A 90 -29.68 11.63 -72.68
CA ARG A 90 -29.15 12.07 -71.39
C ARG A 90 -30.02 11.45 -70.30
N PRO A 91 -29.46 10.68 -69.34
CA PRO A 91 -30.26 10.05 -68.30
C PRO A 91 -31.05 11.13 -67.57
N GLN A 92 -32.38 10.98 -67.55
CA GLN A 92 -33.25 11.89 -66.82
C GLN A 92 -32.73 11.97 -65.38
N GLY A 93 -32.50 13.21 -64.92
CA GLY A 93 -32.12 13.46 -63.54
C GLY A 93 -33.12 12.72 -62.67
N GLY A 94 -32.63 11.82 -61.80
CA GLY A 94 -33.50 11.16 -60.84
C GLY A 94 -34.13 12.25 -60.01
N GLY A 95 -35.41 12.53 -60.25
CA GLY A 95 -36.23 13.32 -59.37
C GLY A 95 -36.07 12.72 -57.99
N GLY A 96 -35.76 13.57 -57.00
CA GLY A 96 -35.80 13.17 -55.61
C GLY A 96 -37.15 12.50 -55.37
N GLY A 97 -37.12 11.23 -55.00
CA GLY A 97 -38.30 10.52 -54.55
C GLY A 97 -38.92 11.36 -53.45
N GLY A 98 -40.13 11.82 -53.71
CA GLY A 98 -40.92 12.62 -52.79
C GLY A 98 -41.05 11.90 -51.45
N GLY A 99 -41.14 12.70 -50.40
CA GLY A 99 -41.54 12.24 -49.07
C GLY A 99 -42.81 11.41 -49.21
N GLY A 100 -42.65 10.10 -49.03
CA GLY A 100 -43.77 9.21 -48.80
C GLY A 100 -44.45 9.68 -47.54
N GLN A 101 -45.71 10.06 -47.69
CA GLN A 101 -46.69 10.22 -46.63
C GLN A 101 -46.91 8.83 -46.00
N GLY A 102 -45.95 8.39 -45.20
CA GLY A 102 -46.11 7.28 -44.29
C GLY A 102 -46.64 7.86 -43.00
N ASN A 103 -47.92 7.59 -42.71
CA ASN A 103 -48.45 7.72 -41.36
C ASN A 103 -47.47 7.04 -40.41
N ALA A 104 -46.81 7.82 -39.55
CA ALA A 104 -46.18 7.27 -38.37
C ALA A 104 -47.29 6.60 -37.57
N SER A 105 -47.31 5.27 -37.58
CA SER A 105 -48.13 4.48 -36.68
C SER A 105 -47.88 4.98 -35.25
N GLN A 106 -48.94 5.14 -34.46
CA GLN A 106 -48.87 5.59 -33.06
C GLN A 106 -48.14 4.59 -32.13
N ASP A 107 -47.69 3.46 -32.67
CA ASP A 107 -46.88 2.42 -32.02
C ASP A 107 -45.66 2.03 -32.89
N GLY A 108 -45.02 3.00 -33.54
CA GLY A 108 -43.79 2.78 -34.31
C GLY A 108 -42.56 2.99 -33.44
N ASP A 109 -41.77 1.92 -33.23
CA ASP A 109 -40.44 1.92 -32.61
C ASP A 109 -39.64 3.17 -33.02
N GLY A 110 -39.66 4.16 -32.12
CA GLY A 110 -38.83 5.34 -32.23
C GLY A 110 -37.41 4.92 -31.93
N GLN A 111 -36.54 4.99 -32.95
CA GLN A 111 -35.07 4.89 -32.85
C GLN A 111 -34.59 4.13 -31.60
N ASP A 112 -34.43 2.81 -31.71
CA ASP A 112 -33.99 1.96 -30.60
C ASP A 112 -32.89 2.66 -29.79
N GLU A 113 -33.24 2.99 -28.54
CA GLU A 113 -32.29 3.58 -27.61
C GLU A 113 -31.18 2.54 -27.39
N PHE A 114 -29.96 2.86 -27.81
CA PHE A 114 -28.87 1.91 -27.74
C PHE A 114 -28.41 1.80 -26.28
N VAL A 115 -28.91 0.77 -25.59
CA VAL A 115 -28.49 0.43 -24.22
C VAL A 115 -27.22 -0.42 -24.27
N PHE A 116 -26.12 0.10 -23.69
CA PHE A 116 -24.87 -0.64 -23.57
C PHE A 116 -24.59 -1.00 -22.12
N GLN A 117 -24.17 -2.26 -21.89
CA GLN A 117 -23.66 -2.69 -20.60
C GLN A 117 -22.14 -2.47 -20.54
N ILE A 118 -21.70 -1.72 -19.54
CA ILE A 118 -20.28 -1.44 -19.23
C ILE A 118 -19.91 -2.25 -17.99
N SER A 119 -18.71 -2.84 -17.99
CA SER A 119 -18.23 -3.56 -16.80
C SER A 119 -17.82 -2.58 -15.70
N LYS A 120 -17.76 -3.07 -14.45
CA LYS A 120 -17.31 -2.28 -13.30
C LYS A 120 -15.92 -1.65 -13.54
N ASP A 121 -14.97 -2.45 -14.04
CA ASP A 121 -13.60 -1.99 -14.28
C ASP A 121 -13.54 -0.92 -15.38
N GLU A 122 -14.29 -1.10 -16.47
CA GLU A 122 -14.36 -0.13 -17.57
C GLU A 122 -15.01 1.19 -17.13
N TYR A 123 -16.03 1.10 -16.27
CA TYR A 123 -16.68 2.26 -15.67
C TYR A 123 -15.69 3.07 -14.81
N LEU A 124 -14.95 2.39 -13.94
CA LEU A 124 -13.95 3.04 -13.08
C LEU A 124 -12.81 3.66 -13.91
N ASP A 125 -12.32 2.96 -14.92
CA ASP A 125 -11.28 3.49 -15.81
C ASP A 125 -11.72 4.76 -16.54
N LEU A 126 -12.97 4.80 -17.04
CA LEU A 126 -13.53 5.98 -17.71
C LEU A 126 -13.70 7.16 -16.75
N LEU A 127 -14.06 6.90 -15.49
CA LEU A 127 -14.18 7.90 -14.43
C LEU A 127 -12.81 8.46 -14.02
N PHE A 128 -11.80 7.59 -13.88
CA PHE A 128 -10.47 7.96 -13.41
C PHE A 128 -9.53 8.49 -14.50
N GLU A 129 -9.90 8.37 -15.78
CA GLU A 129 -9.08 8.89 -16.87
C GLU A 129 -8.87 10.41 -16.79
N ASP A 130 -9.89 11.17 -16.39
CA ASP A 130 -9.78 12.63 -16.24
C ASP A 130 -9.24 13.02 -14.86
N LEU A 131 -9.26 12.09 -13.90
CA LEU A 131 -8.53 12.18 -12.62
C LEU A 131 -7.09 11.72 -12.80
N ALA A 132 -6.44 12.12 -13.89
CA ALA A 132 -5.09 11.76 -14.25
C ALA A 132 -4.12 12.04 -13.10
N LEU A 133 -3.95 11.07 -12.21
CA LEU A 133 -2.91 11.07 -11.19
C LEU A 133 -1.61 10.88 -11.96
N PRO A 134 -0.78 11.94 -12.09
CA PRO A 134 0.42 11.87 -12.91
C PRO A 134 1.24 10.67 -12.49
N ASN A 135 1.61 9.81 -13.45
CA ASN A 135 2.41 8.60 -13.30
C ASN A 135 3.15 8.54 -11.96
N LEU A 136 2.51 7.97 -10.95
CA LEU A 136 3.11 7.77 -9.63
C LEU A 136 4.22 6.74 -9.82
N LYS A 137 5.43 7.21 -10.15
CA LYS A 137 6.63 6.40 -9.98
C LYS A 137 6.58 5.94 -8.54
N LYS A 138 6.57 4.61 -8.35
CA LYS A 138 6.80 4.01 -7.04
C LYS A 138 8.17 4.50 -6.60
N ASN A 139 8.22 5.61 -5.87
CA ASN A 139 9.39 5.95 -5.10
C ASN A 139 9.58 4.74 -4.20
N GLN A 140 10.63 3.96 -4.46
CA GLN A 140 11.10 2.99 -3.50
C GLN A 140 11.33 3.81 -2.25
N TYR A 141 10.41 3.72 -1.30
CA TYR A 141 10.56 4.37 -0.01
C TYR A 141 11.92 3.92 0.48
N LYS A 142 12.89 4.84 0.54
CA LYS A 142 14.07 4.63 1.37
C LYS A 142 13.47 4.48 2.76
N GLN A 143 13.29 3.24 3.20
CA GLN A 143 13.07 2.95 4.60
C GLN A 143 14.26 3.57 5.31
N LEU A 144 14.05 4.77 5.85
CA LEU A 144 15.02 5.38 6.74
C LEU A 144 14.92 4.54 8.00
N THR A 145 15.88 3.63 8.15
CA THR A 145 16.03 2.86 9.37
C THR A 145 16.41 3.84 10.48
N GLU A 146 15.43 4.22 11.29
CA GLU A 146 15.69 5.04 12.46
C GLU A 146 16.25 4.11 13.55
N TYR A 147 17.36 4.50 14.16
CA TYR A 147 17.95 3.71 15.24
C TYR A 147 17.55 4.31 16.57
N LYS A 148 16.76 3.58 17.35
CA LYS A 148 16.51 3.93 18.75
C LYS A 148 17.43 3.15 19.67
N THR A 149 17.85 3.82 20.73
CA THR A 149 18.73 3.24 21.75
C THR A 149 17.88 2.53 22.79
N HIS A 150 18.02 1.21 22.89
CA HIS A 150 17.30 0.40 23.87
C HIS A 150 18.27 -0.13 24.94
N ARG A 151 17.79 -0.29 26.17
CA ARG A 151 18.57 -0.89 27.24
C ARG A 151 18.71 -2.39 26.97
N ALA A 152 19.93 -2.88 26.81
CA ALA A 152 20.27 -4.26 26.44
C ALA A 152 20.95 -5.05 27.57
N GLY A 153 20.79 -4.60 28.83
CA GLY A 153 21.30 -5.30 30.01
C GLY A 153 22.64 -4.76 30.49
N TYR A 154 23.59 -5.67 30.79
CA TYR A 154 24.90 -5.33 31.32
C TYR A 154 26.03 -6.07 30.60
N THR A 155 27.17 -5.43 30.42
CA THR A 155 28.40 -6.00 29.84
C THR A 155 29.54 -5.95 30.85
N ALA A 156 30.55 -6.81 30.68
CA ALA A 156 31.74 -6.80 31.53
C ALA A 156 32.64 -5.58 31.26
N ASN A 157 32.65 -5.08 30.02
CA ASN A 157 33.43 -3.93 29.58
C ASN A 157 32.51 -2.84 29.03
N GLY A 158 32.90 -1.57 29.20
CA GLY A 158 32.12 -0.43 28.74
C GLY A 158 32.72 0.90 29.19
N VAL A 159 32.04 2.00 28.84
CA VAL A 159 32.44 3.36 29.23
C VAL A 159 32.25 3.53 30.74
N PRO A 160 33.23 4.10 31.48
CA PRO A 160 33.14 4.34 32.93
C PRO A 160 31.86 5.03 33.39
N ALA A 161 31.33 5.96 32.59
CA ALA A 161 30.07 6.67 32.87
C ALA A 161 28.86 5.73 32.99
N ASN A 162 28.88 4.58 32.30
CA ASN A 162 27.79 3.60 32.30
C ASN A 162 27.96 2.52 33.36
N ILE A 163 28.90 2.64 34.29
CA ILE A 163 29.13 1.62 35.32
C ILE A 163 27.88 1.42 36.20
N SER A 164 27.55 0.16 36.44
CA SER A 164 26.52 -0.24 37.39
C SER A 164 27.18 -0.52 38.73
N VAL A 165 27.21 0.49 39.61
CA VAL A 165 27.85 0.40 40.92
C VAL A 165 27.27 -0.74 41.75
N VAL A 166 25.95 -0.82 41.85
CA VAL A 166 25.26 -1.85 42.66
C VAL A 166 25.63 -3.26 42.21
N ARG A 167 25.56 -3.53 40.90
CA ARG A 167 25.84 -4.87 40.37
C ARG A 167 27.33 -5.22 40.44
N SER A 168 28.20 -4.24 40.20
CA SER A 168 29.66 -4.44 40.31
C SER A 168 30.05 -4.75 41.75
N LEU A 169 29.49 -4.00 42.71
CA LEU A 169 29.70 -4.23 44.14
C LEU A 169 29.16 -5.60 44.57
N GLN A 170 27.96 -5.97 44.14
CA GLN A 170 27.38 -7.28 44.44
C GLN A 170 28.25 -8.43 43.92
N ASN A 171 28.77 -8.33 42.69
CA ASN A 171 29.70 -9.32 42.13
C ASN A 171 31.00 -9.39 42.95
N SER A 172 31.55 -8.23 43.32
CA SER A 172 32.79 -8.16 44.11
C SER A 172 32.66 -8.79 45.49
N LEU A 173 31.52 -8.56 46.16
CA LEU A 173 31.22 -9.17 47.45
C LEU A 173 31.01 -10.68 47.31
N ALA A 174 30.33 -11.14 46.26
CA ALA A 174 30.15 -12.56 46.00
C ALA A 174 31.50 -13.26 45.76
N ARG A 175 32.36 -12.68 44.91
CA ARG A 175 33.72 -13.19 44.65
C ARG A 175 34.56 -13.22 45.93
N ARG A 176 34.59 -12.12 46.68
CA ARG A 176 35.36 -12.04 47.93
C ARG A 176 34.86 -13.06 48.95
N THR A 177 33.54 -13.24 49.07
CA THR A 177 32.95 -14.24 49.98
C THR A 177 33.35 -15.64 49.55
N ALA A 178 33.26 -15.99 48.26
CA ALA A 178 33.69 -17.29 47.75
C ALA A 178 35.19 -17.55 47.99
N MET A 179 36.06 -16.58 47.70
CA MET A 179 37.51 -16.68 47.84
C MET A 179 38.00 -16.73 49.31
N THR A 180 37.19 -16.22 50.25
CA THR A 180 37.53 -16.16 51.67
C THR A 180 36.78 -17.17 52.52
N ALA A 181 35.72 -17.81 52.00
CA ALA A 181 34.86 -18.72 52.77
C ALA A 181 35.64 -19.84 53.47
N GLY A 182 36.50 -20.56 52.75
CA GLY A 182 37.31 -21.64 53.34
C GLY A 182 38.28 -21.14 54.41
N LYS A 183 38.97 -20.01 54.15
CA LYS A 183 39.92 -19.40 55.10
C LYS A 183 39.23 -18.89 56.35
N ARG A 184 38.01 -18.34 56.21
CA ARG A 184 37.20 -17.87 57.35
C ARG A 184 36.72 -19.01 58.22
N ARG A 185 36.34 -20.15 57.64
CA ARG A 185 35.99 -21.35 58.42
C ARG A 185 37.19 -21.85 59.21
N ALA A 186 38.34 -22.04 58.56
CA ALA A 186 39.57 -22.46 59.21
C ALA A 186 40.00 -21.47 60.31
N LEU A 187 39.86 -20.17 60.07
CA LEU A 187 40.14 -19.13 61.07
C LEU A 187 39.21 -19.26 62.29
N HIS A 188 37.91 -19.50 62.07
CA HIS A 188 36.96 -19.68 63.18
C HIS A 188 37.28 -20.95 63.98
N GLU A 189 37.59 -22.07 63.30
CA GLU A 189 37.98 -23.33 63.96
C GLU A 189 39.26 -23.18 64.80
N LEU A 190 40.25 -22.44 64.30
CA LEU A 190 41.49 -22.13 65.03
C LEU A 190 41.25 -21.17 66.20
N GLU A 191 40.39 -20.17 66.03
CA GLU A 191 40.00 -19.24 67.11
C GLU A 191 39.26 -19.99 68.23
N ASP A 192 38.35 -20.90 67.89
CA ASP A 192 37.65 -21.74 68.88
C ASP A 192 38.61 -22.68 69.60
N SER A 193 39.53 -23.31 68.86
CA SER A 193 40.54 -24.21 69.41
C SER A 193 41.50 -23.47 70.34
N LEU A 194 41.92 -22.25 69.97
CA LEU A 194 42.75 -21.40 70.81
C LEU A 194 42.00 -21.00 72.09
N ALA A 195 40.72 -20.64 72.00
CA ALA A 195 39.90 -20.34 73.16
C ALA A 195 39.73 -21.55 74.11
N GLN A 196 39.66 -22.78 73.58
CA GLN A 196 39.63 -23.99 74.42
C GLN A 196 40.98 -24.24 75.10
N LEU A 197 42.08 -24.03 74.39
CA LEU A 197 43.44 -24.21 74.92
C LEU A 197 43.73 -23.24 76.06
N GLU A 198 43.35 -21.96 75.91
CA GLU A 198 43.51 -20.93 76.93
C GLU A 198 42.74 -21.23 78.23
N ASN A 199 41.71 -22.08 78.18
CA ASN A 199 40.90 -22.47 79.34
C ASN A 199 41.31 -23.80 79.98
N THR A 200 42.32 -24.51 79.44
CA THR A 200 42.74 -25.84 79.92
C THR A 200 44.09 -25.75 80.63
N GLU A 201 44.23 -26.33 81.82
CA GLU A 201 45.54 -26.52 82.48
C GLU A 201 46.09 -27.93 82.22
N PRO A 202 47.40 -28.12 81.98
CA PRO A 202 48.49 -27.14 82.02
C PRO A 202 48.63 -26.29 80.75
N VAL A 203 49.14 -25.06 80.92
CA VAL A 203 49.33 -24.08 79.83
C VAL A 203 50.36 -24.58 78.81
N GLN A 204 49.92 -24.81 77.58
CA GLN A 204 50.77 -25.26 76.46
C GLN A 204 51.22 -24.06 75.60
N LEU A 205 52.15 -23.27 76.14
CA LEU A 205 52.63 -22.01 75.53
C LEU A 205 53.06 -22.15 74.06
N LEU A 206 53.73 -23.24 73.71
CA LEU A 206 54.24 -23.45 72.34
C LEU A 206 53.10 -23.67 71.33
N GLU A 207 52.05 -24.38 71.72
CA GLU A 207 50.91 -24.65 70.85
C GLU A 207 50.05 -23.39 70.67
N GLU A 208 49.86 -22.61 71.73
CA GLU A 208 49.19 -21.30 71.67
C GLU A 208 49.89 -20.35 70.70
N GLU A 209 51.22 -20.23 70.80
CA GLU A 209 51.99 -19.36 69.90
C GLU A 209 51.89 -19.81 68.44
N ARG A 210 51.88 -21.12 68.18
CA ARG A 210 51.70 -21.67 66.84
C ARG A 210 50.32 -21.31 66.28
N MET A 211 49.26 -21.52 67.06
CA MET A 211 47.88 -21.21 66.68
C MET A 211 47.70 -19.70 66.41
N ARG A 212 48.28 -18.83 67.26
CA ARG A 212 48.27 -17.38 67.05
C ARG A 212 48.96 -16.97 65.75
N LYS A 213 50.09 -17.60 65.41
CA LYS A 213 50.80 -17.37 64.13
C LYS A 213 49.94 -17.81 62.94
N GLU A 214 49.33 -18.99 63.00
CA GLU A 214 48.45 -19.48 61.93
C GLU A 214 47.21 -18.58 61.72
N ILE A 215 46.58 -18.12 62.80
CA ILE A 215 45.47 -17.15 62.75
C ILE A 215 45.93 -15.84 62.10
N ALA A 216 47.10 -15.31 62.49
CA ALA A 216 47.65 -14.08 61.91
C ALA A 216 47.93 -14.23 60.41
N GLU A 217 48.46 -15.37 59.97
CA GLU A 217 48.66 -15.67 58.55
C GLU A 217 47.34 -15.77 57.78
N LEU A 218 46.33 -16.44 58.34
CA LEU A 218 45.01 -16.56 57.70
C LEU A 218 44.32 -15.21 57.58
N ARG A 219 44.37 -14.37 58.63
CA ARG A 219 43.87 -12.99 58.58
C ARG A 219 44.54 -12.20 57.46
N LYS A 220 45.88 -12.24 57.39
CA LYS A 220 46.64 -11.58 56.31
C LYS A 220 46.23 -12.09 54.92
N LYS A 221 46.02 -13.39 54.76
CA LYS A 221 45.55 -14.00 53.50
C LYS A 221 44.13 -13.56 53.13
N ILE A 222 43.25 -13.35 54.11
CA ILE A 222 41.88 -12.86 53.88
C ILE A 222 41.91 -11.38 53.48
N ASP A 223 42.71 -10.57 54.16
CA ASP A 223 42.81 -9.12 53.91
C ASP A 223 43.52 -8.79 52.59
N SER A 224 44.39 -9.68 52.11
CA SER A 224 45.04 -9.54 50.80
C SER A 224 44.07 -9.57 49.62
N VAL A 225 42.83 -10.05 49.80
CA VAL A 225 41.85 -10.14 48.71
C VAL A 225 41.28 -8.75 48.39
N PRO A 226 41.47 -8.22 47.17
CA PRO A 226 41.01 -6.90 46.79
C PRO A 226 39.49 -6.75 46.86
N PHE A 227 39.01 -5.57 47.28
CA PHE A 227 37.59 -5.29 47.38
C PHE A 227 36.91 -5.16 46.01
N ILE A 228 37.56 -4.54 45.03
CA ILE A 228 37.06 -4.39 43.66
C ILE A 228 38.14 -4.88 42.71
N ASP A 229 37.74 -5.64 41.70
CA ASP A 229 38.59 -6.10 40.60
C ASP A 229 37.91 -5.82 39.25
N THR A 230 38.71 -5.77 38.19
CA THR A 230 38.30 -5.53 36.80
C THR A 230 37.22 -6.52 36.35
N PHE A 231 37.30 -7.78 36.77
CA PHE A 231 36.32 -8.83 36.46
C PHE A 231 34.94 -8.59 37.09
N ASP A 232 34.88 -7.87 38.21
CA ASP A 232 33.64 -7.61 38.94
C ASP A 232 32.83 -6.50 38.27
N LEU A 233 33.49 -5.62 37.52
CA LEU A 233 32.88 -4.45 36.90
C LEU A 233 31.80 -4.85 35.90
N ARG A 234 30.65 -4.17 35.97
CA ARG A 234 29.54 -4.33 35.04
C ARG A 234 29.07 -2.96 34.58
N TYR A 235 28.90 -2.82 33.27
CA TYR A 235 28.48 -1.59 32.61
C TYR A 235 27.09 -1.77 32.04
N LYS A 236 26.24 -0.75 32.10
CA LYS A 236 24.93 -0.74 31.46
C LYS A 236 25.14 -0.74 29.94
N ASN A 237 24.57 -1.72 29.28
CA ASN A 237 24.65 -1.86 27.84
C ASN A 237 23.42 -1.24 27.17
N TYR A 238 23.67 -0.51 26.10
CA TYR A 238 22.66 0.11 25.27
C TYR A 238 22.89 -0.32 23.83
N GLU A 239 21.89 -0.95 23.24
CA GLU A 239 21.95 -1.46 21.87
C GLU A 239 21.07 -0.59 20.98
N ARG A 240 21.56 -0.28 19.78
CA ARG A 240 20.78 0.44 18.77
C ARG A 240 19.97 -0.58 18.00
N ARG A 241 18.64 -0.51 18.14
CA ARG A 241 17.74 -1.36 17.37
C ARG A 241 17.13 -0.56 16.21
N PRO A 242 17.09 -1.16 15.01
CA PRO A 242 16.42 -0.54 13.88
C PRO A 242 14.91 -0.53 14.15
N GLU A 243 14.31 0.65 14.21
CA GLU A 243 12.87 0.83 14.12
C GLU A 243 12.55 1.28 12.69
N PRO A 244 11.81 0.47 11.91
CA PRO A 244 11.42 0.87 10.57
C PRO A 244 10.44 2.05 10.68
N SER A 245 10.90 3.24 10.27
CA SER A 245 10.07 4.45 10.23
C SER A 245 9.59 4.67 8.79
N SER A 246 8.29 4.60 8.56
CA SER A 246 7.66 5.02 7.32
C SER A 246 7.21 6.47 7.46
N GLN A 247 7.99 7.41 6.91
CA GLN A 247 7.54 8.80 6.76
C GLN A 247 6.52 8.89 5.60
N ALA A 248 5.33 8.31 5.80
CA ALA A 248 4.19 8.51 4.92
C ALA A 248 3.44 9.76 5.39
N VAL A 249 3.33 10.77 4.52
CA VAL A 249 2.54 11.97 4.80
C VAL A 249 1.19 11.81 4.09
N MET A 250 0.11 11.79 4.86
CA MET A 250 -1.26 11.80 4.33
C MET A 250 -1.70 13.24 4.08
N PHE A 251 -1.75 13.64 2.80
CA PHE A 251 -2.34 14.92 2.41
C PHE A 251 -3.84 14.75 2.22
N CYS A 252 -4.60 15.32 3.15
CA CYS A 252 -6.05 15.33 3.10
C CYS A 252 -6.52 16.68 2.58
N LEU A 253 -6.86 16.73 1.30
CA LEU A 253 -7.43 17.93 0.66
C LEU A 253 -8.96 17.82 0.68
N MET A 254 -9.63 18.81 1.25
CA MET A 254 -11.09 18.93 1.24
C MET A 254 -11.47 20.08 0.31
N ASP A 255 -12.39 19.84 -0.62
CA ASP A 255 -12.95 20.90 -1.44
C ASP A 255 -13.80 21.83 -0.57
N VAL A 256 -13.55 23.14 -0.67
CA VAL A 256 -14.26 24.18 0.10
C VAL A 256 -15.23 24.95 -0.78
N SER A 257 -15.43 24.52 -2.04
CA SER A 257 -16.29 25.16 -3.02
C SER A 257 -17.73 25.39 -2.50
N GLY A 258 -18.39 26.38 -3.10
CA GLY A 258 -19.71 26.87 -2.67
C GLY A 258 -20.86 25.86 -2.81
N SER A 259 -20.62 24.70 -3.43
CA SER A 259 -21.60 23.61 -3.56
C SER A 259 -21.67 22.70 -2.33
N MET A 260 -20.71 22.80 -1.40
CA MET A 260 -20.70 22.01 -0.17
C MET A 260 -21.28 22.77 1.02
N ASP A 261 -22.41 22.27 1.54
CA ASP A 261 -23.04 22.73 2.77
C ASP A 261 -22.15 22.52 4.01
N GLN A 262 -22.34 23.37 5.04
CA GLN A 262 -21.54 23.33 6.27
C GLN A 262 -21.62 21.99 7.00
N ALA A 263 -22.74 21.28 6.90
CA ALA A 263 -22.92 19.96 7.51
C ALA A 263 -21.99 18.91 6.87
N THR A 264 -21.86 18.93 5.53
CA THR A 264 -21.01 18.02 4.77
C THR A 264 -19.53 18.30 5.03
N LYS A 265 -19.14 19.57 5.14
CA LYS A 265 -17.78 19.99 5.53
C LYS A 265 -17.40 19.48 6.93
N ARG A 266 -18.32 19.57 7.91
CA ARG A 266 -18.09 19.02 9.26
C ARG A 266 -17.95 17.50 9.26
N HIS A 267 -18.79 16.77 8.53
CA HIS A 267 -18.65 15.31 8.43
C HIS A 267 -17.33 14.90 7.78
N GLY A 268 -16.92 15.58 6.71
CA GLY A 268 -15.62 15.35 6.08
C GLY A 268 -14.47 15.58 7.07
N GLN A 269 -14.55 16.64 7.88
CA GLN A 269 -13.52 16.95 8.87
C GLN A 269 -13.47 15.87 9.97
N THR A 270 -14.60 15.47 10.52
CA THR A 270 -14.67 14.43 11.56
C THR A 270 -14.16 13.08 11.07
N LEU A 271 -14.53 12.68 9.85
CA LEU A 271 -14.04 11.43 9.24
C LEU A 271 -12.52 11.48 9.06
N LEU A 272 -11.99 12.63 8.62
CA LEU A 272 -10.55 12.83 8.47
C LEU A 272 -9.80 12.67 9.78
N TYR A 273 -10.30 13.32 10.85
CA TYR A 273 -9.70 13.23 12.17
C TYR A 273 -9.76 11.80 12.71
N SER A 274 -10.89 11.11 12.51
CA SER A 274 -11.04 9.73 12.96
C SER A 274 -10.03 8.78 12.30
N ALA A 275 -9.80 8.92 10.99
CA ALA A 275 -8.85 8.11 10.23
C ALA A 275 -7.39 8.35 10.64
N VAL A 276 -7.02 9.57 11.02
CA VAL A 276 -5.66 9.92 11.49
C VAL A 276 -5.45 9.51 12.95
N SER A 277 -6.50 9.49 13.77
CA SER A 277 -6.41 9.17 15.20
C SER A 277 -6.41 7.68 15.54
N VAL A 278 -6.62 6.78 14.56
CA VAL A 278 -6.53 5.33 14.81
C VAL A 278 -5.08 5.00 15.17
N PRO A 279 -4.80 4.48 16.38
CA PRO A 279 -3.47 4.01 16.71
C PRO A 279 -3.18 2.83 15.77
N GLN A 280 -2.12 2.93 14.97
CA GLN A 280 -1.61 1.79 14.21
C GLN A 280 -1.36 0.66 15.22
N PRO A 281 -1.95 -0.53 15.07
CA PRO A 281 -1.61 -1.66 15.91
C PRO A 281 -0.12 -1.96 15.67
N ASN A 282 0.66 -1.97 16.75
CA ASN A 282 2.06 -2.37 16.71
C ASN A 282 2.15 -3.76 16.05
N LEU A 283 2.67 -3.81 14.83
CA LEU A 283 3.12 -5.02 14.13
C LEU A 283 4.56 -5.31 14.52
#